data_AF-A0A8C4QFW4-F1
#
_entry.id   AF-A0A8C4QFW4-F1
#
_cell.length_a   1.000
_cell.length_b   1.000
_cell.length_c   1.000
_cell.angle_alpha   90.00
_cell.angle_beta   90.00
_cell.angle_gamma   90.00
#
_symmetry.space_group_name_H-M   'P 1'
#
loop_
_entity.id
_entity.type
_entity.pdbx_description
1 polymer ?
#
loop_
_entity_poly.entity_id
_entity_poly.type
_entity_poly.pdbx_seq_one_letter_code
_entity_poly.pdbx_strand_id
1 'polypeptide(L)'
;MGPGIRQHIKALGFGTISSLGDSKNTVRAAALSALNAWVDQTGLKYWLEGEDLSEELKKENPFLRQELLGWLTEKLPSLRTVPSDLALCLPYLYTCLEDRNGEVRCKAQSSLPAFMMHLGYERMVKVAANLKPSSKDSVLSVLDKVRATIPAKPCKTATTKGNSVSTSSHPPEEGPPVDTKKAKGAGVKSKVIIAYPHTF
;
A
#
# COMPACT_ATOMS: atom_id res chain seq x y z
N MET A 1 12.13 15.35 -19.69
CA MET A 1 13.02 15.65 -18.55
C MET A 1 14.42 15.14 -18.91
N GLY A 2 15.49 15.94 -18.76
CA GLY A 2 16.86 15.55 -19.12
C GLY A 2 17.78 15.35 -17.89
N PRO A 3 19.03 14.88 -18.07
CA PRO A 3 19.92 14.48 -16.97
C PRO A 3 20.25 15.59 -15.95
N GLY A 4 20.22 16.87 -16.38
CA GLY A 4 20.48 18.02 -15.53
C GLY A 4 19.43 18.27 -14.44
N ILE A 5 18.29 17.57 -14.49
CA ILE A 5 17.21 17.77 -13.52
C ILE A 5 17.58 17.32 -12.10
N ARG A 6 18.60 16.46 -11.97
CA ARG A 6 19.11 15.93 -10.70
C ARG A 6 19.46 17.03 -9.69
N GLN A 7 20.05 18.14 -10.14
CA GLN A 7 20.46 19.24 -9.26
C GLN A 7 19.27 19.98 -8.63
N HIS A 8 18.06 19.77 -9.15
CA HIS A 8 16.84 20.43 -8.70
C HIS A 8 15.93 19.53 -7.86
N ILE A 9 16.36 18.31 -7.49
CA ILE A 9 15.54 17.41 -6.66
C ILE A 9 15.16 18.07 -5.34
N LYS A 10 16.11 18.70 -4.66
CA LYS A 10 15.85 19.38 -3.38
C LYS A 10 14.92 20.59 -3.53
N ALA A 11 15.18 21.42 -4.54
CA ALA A 11 14.44 22.68 -4.73
C ALA A 11 13.05 22.50 -5.36
N LEU A 12 12.88 21.52 -6.26
CA LEU A 12 11.65 21.35 -7.06
C LEU A 12 11.03 19.95 -6.89
N GLY A 13 11.86 18.92 -6.73
CA GLY A 13 11.42 17.54 -6.63
C GLY A 13 10.53 17.29 -5.40
N PHE A 14 10.95 17.74 -4.21
CA PHE A 14 10.17 17.58 -2.98
C PHE A 14 8.85 18.38 -2.98
N GLY A 15 8.75 19.46 -3.77
CA GLY A 15 7.46 20.12 -4.03
C GLY A 15 6.45 19.20 -4.74
N THR A 16 6.93 18.27 -5.57
CA THR A 16 6.09 17.24 -6.19
C THR A 16 5.60 16.23 -5.15
N ILE A 17 6.44 15.85 -4.17
CA ILE A 17 6.02 14.99 -3.04
C ILE A 17 4.96 15.70 -2.21
N SER A 18 5.14 16.98 -1.87
CA SER A 18 4.13 17.76 -1.14
C SER A 18 2.77 17.78 -1.86
N SER A 19 2.76 17.72 -3.19
CA SER A 19 1.53 17.70 -4.01
C SER A 19 0.75 16.38 -3.89
N LEU A 20 1.35 15.31 -3.36
CA LEU A 20 0.63 14.07 -3.01
C LEU A 20 -0.34 14.28 -1.85
N GLY A 21 -0.23 15.38 -1.10
CA GLY A 21 -1.16 15.76 -0.04
C GLY A 21 -2.47 16.39 -0.50
N ASP A 22 -2.67 16.56 -1.82
CA ASP A 22 -3.86 17.23 -2.36
C ASP A 22 -5.15 16.42 -2.09
N SER A 23 -6.25 17.13 -1.80
CA SER A 23 -7.53 16.50 -1.51
C SER A 23 -8.14 15.82 -2.73
N LYS A 24 -7.80 16.27 -3.94
CA LYS A 24 -8.32 15.73 -5.21
C LYS A 24 -7.44 14.59 -5.70
N ASN A 25 -8.04 13.41 -5.86
CA ASN A 25 -7.35 12.22 -6.36
C ASN A 25 -6.66 12.43 -7.72
N THR A 26 -7.27 13.23 -8.61
CA THR A 26 -6.69 13.55 -9.92
C THR A 26 -5.37 14.31 -9.81
N VAL A 27 -5.26 15.23 -8.83
CA VAL A 27 -4.02 15.98 -8.58
C VAL A 27 -2.96 15.06 -7.99
N ARG A 28 -3.32 14.20 -7.03
CA ARG A 28 -2.40 13.21 -6.46
C ARG A 28 -1.86 12.24 -7.51
N ALA A 29 -2.72 11.72 -8.37
CA ALA A 29 -2.32 10.82 -9.45
C ALA A 29 -1.36 11.51 -10.44
N ALA A 30 -1.61 12.77 -10.78
CA ALA A 30 -0.71 13.56 -11.62
C ALA A 30 0.64 13.82 -10.93
N ALA A 31 0.63 14.16 -9.63
CA ALA A 31 1.83 14.34 -8.83
C ALA A 31 2.66 13.05 -8.71
N LEU A 32 2.00 11.91 -8.51
CA LEU A 32 2.65 10.60 -8.47
C LEU A 32 3.28 10.23 -9.82
N SER A 33 2.57 10.49 -10.92
CA SER A 33 3.11 10.32 -12.28
C SER A 33 4.32 11.21 -12.53
N ALA A 34 4.27 12.47 -12.09
CA ALA A 34 5.39 13.38 -12.20
C ALA A 34 6.58 12.90 -11.35
N LEU A 35 6.35 12.50 -10.10
CA LEU A 35 7.38 11.95 -9.21
C LEU A 35 8.07 10.74 -9.83
N ASN A 36 7.31 9.82 -10.43
CA ASN A 36 7.87 8.68 -11.15
C ASN A 36 8.76 9.12 -12.33
N ALA A 37 8.30 10.05 -13.17
CA ALA A 37 9.09 10.58 -14.28
C ALA A 37 10.39 11.27 -13.82
N TRP A 38 10.36 11.92 -12.65
CA TRP A 38 11.54 12.47 -12.00
C TRP A 38 12.52 11.36 -11.57
N VAL A 39 12.01 10.34 -10.88
CA VAL A 39 12.80 9.21 -10.38
C VAL A 39 13.40 8.38 -11.50
N ASP A 40 12.71 8.22 -12.63
CA ASP A 40 13.24 7.51 -13.80
C ASP A 40 14.48 8.21 -14.39
N GLN A 41 14.60 9.53 -14.23
CA GLN A 41 15.72 10.32 -14.74
C GLN A 41 16.84 10.50 -13.72
N THR A 42 16.51 10.62 -12.44
CA THR A 42 17.50 10.90 -11.39
C THR A 42 17.94 9.64 -10.64
N GLY A 43 17.11 8.60 -10.64
CA GLY A 43 17.27 7.43 -9.79
C GLY A 43 16.77 7.68 -8.37
N LEU A 44 16.14 6.66 -7.78
CA LEU A 44 15.48 6.77 -6.47
C LEU A 44 16.45 7.09 -5.32
N LYS A 45 17.73 6.69 -5.43
CA LYS A 45 18.72 6.85 -4.35
C LYS A 45 18.77 8.27 -3.80
N TYR A 46 18.79 9.28 -4.68
CA TYR A 46 18.91 10.69 -4.30
C TYR A 46 17.67 11.25 -3.58
N TRP A 47 16.52 10.58 -3.70
CA TRP A 47 15.30 10.93 -2.99
C TRP A 47 15.27 10.36 -1.57
N LEU A 48 16.09 9.34 -1.30
CA LEU A 48 16.18 8.67 -0.01
C LEU A 48 17.39 9.16 0.81
N GLU A 49 18.25 10.02 0.25
CA GLU A 49 19.41 10.60 0.93
C GLU A 49 18.99 11.86 1.72
N GLY A 50 19.52 12.00 2.94
CA GLY A 50 19.19 13.11 3.83
C GLY A 50 17.80 13.00 4.50
N GLU A 51 17.36 14.12 5.08
CA GLU A 51 16.15 14.18 5.91
C GLU A 51 14.89 14.65 5.15
N ASP A 52 15.04 15.17 3.92
CA ASP A 52 13.97 15.80 3.15
C ASP A 52 12.72 14.90 2.99
N LEU A 53 12.92 13.61 2.71
CA LEU A 53 11.82 12.64 2.60
C LEU A 53 11.14 12.37 3.96
N SER A 54 11.94 12.32 5.03
CA SER A 54 11.42 12.10 6.37
C SER A 54 10.60 13.29 6.85
N GLU A 55 10.99 14.52 6.48
CA GLU A 55 10.24 15.73 6.77
C GLU A 55 8.91 15.79 5.99
N GLU A 56 8.83 15.24 4.77
CA GLU A 56 7.54 15.07 4.08
C GLU A 56 6.64 14.07 4.82
N LEU A 57 7.17 12.94 5.29
CA LEU A 57 6.38 11.91 5.99
C LEU A 57 5.93 12.37 7.39
N LYS A 58 6.71 13.24 8.03
CA LYS A 58 6.40 13.88 9.32
C LYS A 58 5.11 14.69 9.27
N LYS A 59 4.81 15.34 8.14
CA LYS A 59 3.59 16.15 7.95
C LYS A 59 2.34 15.31 8.27
N GLU A 60 1.42 15.87 9.04
CA GLU A 60 0.18 15.20 9.45
C GLU A 60 -0.93 15.27 8.40
N ASN A 61 -0.59 15.01 7.13
CA ASN A 61 -1.57 14.94 6.04
C ASN A 61 -1.84 13.47 5.66
N PRO A 62 -3.07 12.95 5.82
CA PRO A 62 -3.37 11.55 5.55
C PRO A 62 -3.22 11.17 4.08
N PHE A 63 -3.56 12.08 3.15
CA PHE A 63 -3.38 11.84 1.72
C PHE A 63 -1.91 11.76 1.34
N LEU A 64 -1.08 12.64 1.90
CA LEU A 64 0.36 12.59 1.68
C LEU A 64 0.95 11.29 2.21
N ARG A 65 0.63 10.92 3.47
CA ARG A 65 1.16 9.71 4.11
C ARG A 65 0.77 8.45 3.35
N GLN A 66 -0.49 8.30 2.94
CA GLN A 66 -0.92 7.09 2.23
C GLN A 66 -0.29 6.94 0.84
N GLU A 67 -0.19 8.03 0.08
CA GLU A 67 0.42 8.00 -1.26
C GLU A 67 1.94 7.78 -1.15
N LEU A 68 2.61 8.49 -0.24
CA LEU A 68 4.06 8.39 -0.06
C LEU A 68 4.48 7.01 0.44
N LEU A 69 3.78 6.45 1.44
CA LEU A 69 4.03 5.09 1.94
C LEU A 69 3.72 4.04 0.87
N GLY A 70 2.64 4.23 0.09
CA GLY A 70 2.32 3.39 -1.06
C GLY A 70 3.44 3.39 -2.09
N TRP A 71 3.91 4.58 -2.46
CA TRP A 71 4.99 4.77 -3.41
C TRP A 71 6.30 4.12 -2.93
N LEU A 72 6.67 4.29 -1.66
CA LEU A 72 7.85 3.63 -1.08
C LEU A 72 7.71 2.10 -1.08
N THR A 73 6.52 1.57 -0.82
CA THR A 73 6.26 0.12 -0.87
C THR A 73 6.54 -0.46 -2.26
N GLU A 74 6.18 0.27 -3.31
CA GLU A 74 6.41 -0.15 -4.70
C GLU A 74 7.87 0.02 -5.12
N LYS A 75 8.50 1.12 -4.70
CA LYS A 75 9.81 1.52 -5.21
C LYS A 75 10.99 0.92 -4.45
N LEU A 76 10.90 0.76 -3.14
CA LEU A 76 11.99 0.22 -2.33
C LEU A 76 12.42 -1.18 -2.79
N PRO A 77 11.52 -2.14 -3.12
CA PRO A 77 11.95 -3.47 -3.57
C PRO A 77 12.73 -3.49 -4.88
N SER A 78 12.62 -2.44 -5.70
CA SER A 78 13.35 -2.32 -6.96
C SER A 78 14.81 -1.90 -6.78
N LEU A 79 15.18 -1.37 -5.60
CA LEU A 79 16.54 -0.97 -5.31
C LEU A 79 17.37 -2.14 -4.77
N ARG A 80 18.61 -2.25 -5.25
CA ARG A 80 19.59 -3.22 -4.71
C ARG A 80 20.21 -2.75 -3.39
N THR A 81 20.38 -1.44 -3.25
CA THR A 81 20.98 -0.78 -2.08
C THR A 81 20.22 0.51 -1.81
N VAL A 82 19.92 0.79 -0.54
CA VAL A 82 19.33 2.05 -0.10
C VAL A 82 20.28 2.81 0.83
N PRO A 83 20.20 4.15 0.87
CA PRO A 83 20.91 4.94 1.88
C PRO A 83 20.49 4.58 3.31
N SER A 84 21.40 4.72 4.26
CA SER A 84 21.11 4.55 5.69
C SER A 84 20.06 5.54 6.20
N ASP A 85 19.95 6.70 5.56
CA ASP A 85 19.08 7.81 5.92
C ASP A 85 17.60 7.45 5.78
N LEU A 86 17.26 6.38 5.06
CA LEU A 86 15.90 5.81 5.06
C LEU A 86 15.42 5.48 6.49
N ALA A 87 16.33 5.18 7.42
CA ALA A 87 15.99 4.96 8.82
C ALA A 87 15.39 6.21 9.51
N LEU A 88 15.63 7.42 8.99
CA LEU A 88 15.02 8.66 9.48
C LEU A 88 13.49 8.69 9.29
N CYS A 89 12.96 7.89 8.35
CA CYS A 89 11.53 7.75 8.14
C CYS A 89 10.85 6.86 9.20
N LEU A 90 11.61 6.02 9.94
CA LEU A 90 11.04 5.02 10.85
C LEU A 90 10.17 5.61 11.98
N PRO A 91 10.57 6.69 12.68
CA PRO A 91 9.72 7.29 13.73
C PRO A 91 8.35 7.74 13.18
N TYR A 92 8.34 8.29 11.97
CA TYR A 92 7.11 8.75 11.31
C TYR A 92 6.30 7.58 10.77
N LEU A 93 6.95 6.53 10.26
CA LEU A 93 6.30 5.28 9.87
C LEU A 93 5.58 4.63 11.06
N TYR A 94 6.21 4.60 12.24
CA TYR A 94 5.59 4.07 13.45
C TYR A 94 4.39 4.90 13.90
N THR A 95 4.46 6.22 13.75
CA THR A 95 3.30 7.10 13.97
C THR A 95 2.18 6.75 12.98
N CYS A 96 2.52 6.43 11.72
CA CYS A 96 1.54 6.04 10.70
C CYS A 96 0.87 4.67 10.97
N LEU A 97 1.52 3.76 11.71
CA LEU A 97 0.90 2.49 12.12
C LEU A 97 -0.26 2.69 13.10
N GLU A 98 -0.20 3.77 13.88
CA GLU A 98 -1.21 4.17 14.86
C GLU A 98 -2.06 5.35 14.38
N ASP A 99 -1.99 5.68 13.08
CA ASP A 99 -2.73 6.83 12.52
C ASP A 99 -4.23 6.64 12.71
N ARG A 100 -4.97 7.74 12.83
CA ARG A 100 -6.44 7.75 12.90
C ARG A 100 -7.08 7.32 11.58
N ASN A 101 -6.44 7.62 10.45
CA ASN A 101 -6.89 7.21 9.12
C ASN A 101 -6.55 5.73 8.84
N GLY A 102 -7.57 4.95 8.46
CA GLY A 102 -7.41 3.51 8.17
C GLY A 102 -6.58 3.19 6.94
N GLU A 103 -6.63 4.01 5.88
CA GLU A 103 -5.83 3.83 4.67
C GLU A 103 -4.34 4.06 4.97
N VAL A 104 -4.02 5.10 5.77
CA VAL A 104 -2.65 5.36 6.23
C VAL A 104 -2.11 4.19 7.02
N ARG A 105 -2.88 3.65 7.98
CA ARG A 105 -2.47 2.45 8.75
C ARG A 105 -2.23 1.25 7.83
N CYS A 106 -3.11 1.02 6.86
CA CYS A 106 -3.00 -0.07 5.90
C CYS A 106 -1.72 0.07 5.03
N LYS A 107 -1.45 1.26 4.51
CA LYS A 107 -0.23 1.54 3.72
C LYS A 107 1.04 1.45 4.56
N ALA A 108 1.01 1.92 5.80
CA ALA A 108 2.12 1.79 6.75
C ALA A 108 2.47 0.31 6.98
N GLN A 109 1.48 -0.52 7.30
CA GLN A 109 1.68 -1.96 7.49
C GLN A 109 2.18 -2.65 6.22
N SER A 110 1.65 -2.28 5.06
CA SER A 110 2.06 -2.81 3.76
C SER A 110 3.50 -2.42 3.38
N SER A 111 3.99 -1.30 3.88
CA SER A 111 5.35 -0.82 3.62
C SER A 111 6.41 -1.51 4.49
N LEU A 112 6.04 -2.03 5.67
CA LEU A 112 6.98 -2.64 6.62
C LEU A 112 7.89 -3.71 6.02
N PRO A 113 7.41 -4.67 5.19
CA PRO A 113 8.29 -5.65 4.56
C PRO A 113 9.37 -5.01 3.68
N ALA A 114 9.02 -3.94 2.95
CA ALA A 114 9.95 -3.24 2.07
C ALA A 114 11.04 -2.51 2.87
N PHE A 115 10.67 -1.87 3.99
CA PHE A 115 11.65 -1.27 4.92
C PHE A 115 12.52 -2.34 5.59
N MET A 116 11.91 -3.43 6.06
CA MET A 116 12.61 -4.51 6.76
C MET A 116 13.62 -5.23 5.89
N MET A 117 13.33 -5.41 4.59
CA MET A 117 14.26 -6.01 3.63
C MET A 117 15.57 -5.22 3.52
N HIS A 118 15.52 -3.90 3.70
CA HIS A 118 16.66 -3.01 3.51
C HIS A 118 17.38 -2.61 4.79
N LEU A 119 16.62 -2.31 5.85
CA LEU A 119 17.16 -1.84 7.13
C LEU A 119 17.48 -2.99 8.09
N GLY A 120 16.82 -4.13 7.90
CA GLY A 120 16.84 -5.25 8.82
C GLY A 120 15.95 -5.05 10.05
N TYR A 121 15.46 -6.17 10.59
CA TYR A 121 14.59 -6.18 11.76
C TYR A 121 15.24 -5.53 13.00
N GLU A 122 16.51 -5.85 13.29
CA GLU A 122 17.24 -5.32 14.45
C GLU A 122 17.29 -3.79 14.48
N ARG A 123 17.52 -3.15 13.32
CA ARG A 123 17.56 -1.69 13.23
C ARG A 123 16.18 -1.09 13.48
N MET A 124 15.14 -1.70 12.95
CA MET A 124 13.76 -1.25 13.17
C MET A 124 13.38 -1.34 14.65
N VAL A 125 13.66 -2.46 15.31
CA VAL A 125 13.45 -2.64 16.76
C VAL A 125 14.21 -1.60 17.57
N LYS A 126 15.48 -1.35 17.23
CA LYS A 126 16.31 -0.34 17.90
C LYS A 126 15.69 1.05 17.84
N VAL A 127 15.14 1.45 16.69
CA VAL A 127 14.46 2.75 16.58
C VAL A 127 13.15 2.76 17.37
N ALA A 128 12.39 1.67 17.34
CA ALA A 128 11.13 1.52 18.09
C ALA A 128 11.35 1.62 19.61
N ALA A 129 12.53 1.28 20.11
CA ALA A 129 12.89 1.41 21.53
C ALA A 129 12.82 2.85 22.07
N ASN A 130 12.87 3.87 21.20
CA ASN A 130 12.73 5.28 21.60
C ASN A 130 11.26 5.75 21.70
N LEU A 131 10.30 4.89 21.37
CA LEU A 131 8.88 5.21 21.49
C LEU A 131 8.41 5.09 22.94
N LYS A 132 7.29 5.75 23.25
CA LYS A 132 6.57 5.55 24.52
C LYS A 132 6.20 4.06 24.71
N PRO A 133 6.16 3.52 25.94
CA PRO A 133 6.00 2.08 26.18
C PRO A 133 4.81 1.45 25.43
N SER A 134 3.64 2.07 25.48
CA SER A 134 2.44 1.56 24.80
C SER A 134 2.60 1.45 23.28
N SER A 135 3.18 2.45 22.62
CA SER A 135 3.40 2.40 21.17
C SER A 135 4.53 1.44 20.81
N LYS A 136 5.56 1.35 21.65
CA LYS A 136 6.67 0.41 21.44
C LYS A 136 6.15 -1.03 21.38
N ASP A 137 5.35 -1.46 22.36
CA ASP A 137 4.85 -2.84 22.42
C ASP A 137 3.95 -3.16 21.21
N SER A 138 3.10 -2.21 20.83
CA SER A 138 2.26 -2.28 19.62
C SER A 138 3.09 -2.43 18.35
N VAL A 139 4.10 -1.57 18.15
CA VAL A 139 4.98 -1.59 16.97
C VAL A 139 5.82 -2.86 16.92
N LEU A 140 6.39 -3.31 18.03
CA LEU A 140 7.20 -4.54 18.09
C LEU A 140 6.36 -5.76 17.70
N SER A 141 5.13 -5.86 18.21
CA SER A 141 4.19 -6.93 17.84
C SER A 141 3.91 -6.97 16.33
N VAL A 142 3.72 -5.79 15.71
CA VAL A 142 3.53 -5.70 14.25
C VAL A 142 4.81 -6.08 13.49
N LEU A 143 5.98 -5.64 13.95
CA LEU A 143 7.27 -6.00 13.33
C LEU A 143 7.54 -7.51 13.41
N ASP A 144 7.24 -8.15 14.53
CA ASP A 144 7.38 -9.59 14.72
C ASP A 144 6.48 -10.37 13.76
N LYS A 145 5.23 -9.93 13.64
CA LYS A 145 4.27 -10.50 12.70
C LYS A 145 4.76 -10.39 11.25
N VAL A 146 5.28 -9.22 10.85
CA VAL A 146 5.84 -9.01 9.51
C VAL A 146 7.08 -9.87 9.28
N ARG A 147 7.97 -9.98 10.27
CA ARG A 147 9.15 -10.84 10.18
C ARG A 147 8.77 -12.30 9.94
N ALA A 148 7.70 -12.79 10.57
CA ALA A 148 7.22 -14.16 10.39
C ALA A 148 6.64 -14.42 8.99
N THR A 149 6.20 -13.38 8.26
CA THR A 149 5.62 -13.52 6.92
C THR A 149 6.61 -13.30 5.79
N ILE A 150 7.78 -12.72 6.04
CA ILE A 150 8.85 -12.59 5.04
C ILE A 150 9.53 -13.96 4.87
N PRO A 151 9.36 -14.65 3.73
CA PRO A 151 10.02 -15.94 3.52
C PRO A 151 11.52 -15.71 3.35
N ALA A 152 12.35 -16.41 4.11
CA ALA A 152 13.78 -16.53 3.81
C ALA A 152 13.94 -17.24 2.44
N LYS A 153 14.31 -16.52 1.37
CA LYS A 153 14.48 -17.07 0.00
C LYS A 153 15.69 -18.04 -0.09
N PRO A 154 15.76 -18.99 -1.06
CA PRO A 154 15.10 -18.96 -2.37
C PRO A 154 14.05 -20.06 -2.64
N CYS A 155 13.22 -19.72 -3.62
CA CYS A 155 12.16 -20.49 -4.25
C CYS A 155 12.53 -21.96 -4.53
N LYS A 156 11.78 -22.90 -3.95
CA LYS A 156 11.49 -24.18 -4.62
C LYS A 156 10.00 -24.18 -4.93
N THR A 157 9.71 -24.11 -6.22
CA THR A 157 8.39 -24.37 -6.80
C THR A 157 7.86 -25.70 -6.29
N ALA A 158 6.70 -25.68 -5.64
CA ALA A 158 5.83 -26.84 -5.54
C ALA A 158 4.44 -26.42 -6.02
N THR A 159 4.22 -26.69 -7.30
CA THR A 159 2.90 -26.86 -7.90
C THR A 159 2.15 -27.96 -7.16
N THR A 160 0.91 -27.71 -6.75
CA THR A 160 -0.11 -28.77 -6.77
C THR A 160 -1.47 -28.19 -7.16
N LYS A 161 -1.96 -28.68 -8.30
CA LYS A 161 -3.32 -28.56 -8.83
C LYS A 161 -4.28 -29.47 -8.05
N GLY A 162 -5.56 -29.08 -8.05
CA GLY A 162 -6.72 -29.98 -8.06
C GLY A 162 -7.15 -30.46 -6.66
N ASN A 163 -8.42 -30.73 -6.39
CA ASN A 163 -9.60 -30.79 -7.24
C ASN A 163 -10.86 -30.68 -6.35
N SER A 164 -11.98 -30.42 -7.01
CA SER A 164 -13.35 -30.15 -6.57
C SER A 164 -14.10 -31.23 -5.76
N VAL A 165 -15.13 -30.73 -5.04
CA VAL A 165 -16.56 -31.14 -5.04
C VAL A 165 -17.18 -31.93 -3.84
N SER A 166 -18.23 -31.31 -3.28
CA SER A 166 -19.51 -31.80 -2.68
C SER A 166 -19.47 -32.72 -1.43
N THR A 167 -20.38 -32.70 -0.45
CA THR A 167 -21.87 -32.60 -0.52
C THR A 167 -22.49 -32.40 0.90
N SER A 168 -23.58 -31.61 0.96
CA SER A 168 -24.77 -31.62 1.85
C SER A 168 -24.83 -32.35 3.21
N SER A 169 -25.39 -31.68 4.24
CA SER A 169 -26.73 -32.01 4.86
C SER A 169 -27.04 -31.21 6.14
N HIS A 170 -28.18 -30.50 6.18
CA HIS A 170 -28.91 -30.03 7.39
C HIS A 170 -29.94 -31.10 7.84
N PRO A 171 -30.42 -31.11 9.11
CA PRO A 171 -31.77 -30.57 9.46
C PRO A 171 -31.93 -30.13 10.97
N PRO A 172 -33.12 -29.88 11.57
CA PRO A 172 -34.19 -28.88 11.29
C PRO A 172 -34.80 -28.15 12.54
N GLU A 173 -35.84 -27.32 12.31
CA GLU A 173 -36.98 -26.89 13.20
C GLU A 173 -36.75 -25.84 14.32
N GLU A 174 -37.66 -24.90 14.67
CA GLU A 174 -39.05 -24.59 14.31
C GLU A 174 -39.40 -23.15 14.77
N GLY A 175 -40.28 -22.44 14.06
CA GLY A 175 -40.88 -21.18 14.49
C GLY A 175 -42.10 -20.84 13.64
N PRO A 176 -43.32 -20.65 14.21
CA PRO A 176 -44.56 -20.50 13.45
C PRO A 176 -45.00 -18.99 13.41
N PRO A 177 -46.16 -18.62 12.84
CA PRO A 177 -46.25 -17.93 11.55
C PRO A 177 -47.01 -16.57 11.65
N VAL A 178 -47.18 -15.84 10.54
CA VAL A 178 -48.49 -15.29 10.08
C VAL A 178 -48.37 -14.44 8.80
N ASP A 179 -49.21 -14.86 7.85
CA ASP A 179 -49.86 -14.28 6.66
C ASP A 179 -49.47 -12.93 6.04
N THR A 180 -49.33 -12.89 4.70
CA THR A 180 -50.49 -12.63 3.81
C THR A 180 -50.17 -12.73 2.30
N LYS A 181 -51.02 -13.51 1.61
CA LYS A 181 -51.58 -13.37 0.24
C LYS A 181 -50.67 -13.11 -0.99
N LYS A 182 -50.57 -14.21 -1.74
CA LYS A 182 -50.31 -14.44 -3.17
C LYS A 182 -51.09 -13.57 -4.17
N ALA A 183 -50.41 -13.12 -5.23
CA ALA A 183 -50.95 -12.99 -6.59
C ALA A 183 -49.88 -13.32 -7.63
N LYS A 184 -50.31 -13.80 -8.80
CA LYS A 184 -49.64 -14.72 -9.74
C LYS A 184 -49.47 -14.03 -11.10
N GLY A 185 -48.41 -14.35 -11.85
CA GLY A 185 -48.31 -14.08 -13.31
C GLY A 185 -46.86 -13.81 -13.74
N ALA A 186 -46.18 -14.76 -14.39
CA ALA A 186 -46.15 -14.98 -15.85
C ALA A 186 -45.08 -14.12 -16.54
N GLY A 187 -44.08 -14.79 -17.12
CA GLY A 187 -42.85 -14.18 -17.63
C GLY A 187 -42.94 -13.59 -19.03
N VAL A 188 -41.85 -12.93 -19.44
CA VAL A 188 -41.55 -12.60 -20.84
C VAL A 188 -40.04 -12.75 -21.08
N LYS A 189 -39.73 -13.35 -22.24
CA LYS A 189 -38.42 -13.68 -22.79
C LYS A 189 -37.78 -12.44 -23.40
N SER A 190 -36.48 -12.20 -23.17
CA SER A 190 -35.71 -11.22 -23.94
C SER A 190 -34.79 -11.92 -24.93
N LYS A 191 -35.04 -11.64 -26.22
CA LYS A 191 -34.37 -12.21 -27.39
C LYS A 191 -33.13 -11.36 -27.71
N VAL A 192 -31.99 -12.05 -27.82
CA VAL A 192 -30.71 -11.53 -28.30
C VAL A 192 -30.84 -11.09 -29.76
N ILE A 193 -30.32 -9.90 -30.09
CA ILE A 193 -30.05 -9.50 -31.48
C ILE A 193 -28.57 -9.10 -31.56
N ILE A 194 -27.81 -9.91 -32.30
CA ILE A 194 -26.47 -9.64 -32.78
C ILE A 194 -26.63 -9.12 -34.21
N ALA A 195 -26.00 -7.99 -34.56
CA ALA A 195 -25.61 -7.70 -35.93
C ALA A 195 -24.40 -6.77 -35.94
N TYR A 196 -23.34 -7.22 -36.62
CA TYR A 196 -22.07 -6.55 -36.90
C TYR A 196 -22.10 -5.96 -38.33
N PRO A 197 -21.05 -5.24 -38.79
CA PRO A 197 -21.13 -3.91 -39.40
C PRO A 197 -21.17 -3.95 -40.94
N HIS A 198 -21.48 -2.83 -41.59
CA HIS A 198 -20.97 -2.57 -42.95
C HIS A 198 -20.76 -1.07 -43.23
N THR A 199 -19.60 -0.83 -43.83
CA THR A 199 -19.08 0.33 -44.54
C THR A 199 -20.02 0.88 -45.63
N PHE A 200 -20.07 2.20 -45.79
CA PHE A 200 -19.56 2.97 -46.94
C PHE A 200 -19.54 4.46 -46.58
#